data_AF-A0A519Z7B4-F1
#
_entry.id   AF-A0A519Z7B4-F1
#
_cell.length_a   1.000
_cell.length_b   1.000
_cell.length_c   1.000
_cell.angle_alpha   90.00
_cell.angle_beta   90.00
_cell.angle_gamma   90.00
#
_symmetry.space_group_name_H-M   'P 1'
#
loop_
_entity.id
_entity.type
_entity.pdbx_description
1 polymer ?
#
loop_
_entity_poly.entity_id
_entity_poly.type
_entity_poly.pdbx_seq_one_letter_code
_entity_poly.pdbx_strand_id
1 'polypeptide(L)'
;MGEFQLSEKSSIAELATAKLVYVKFTPTATGTLTGSITHASTGAVNRTVALTGIGSDPSQTTFNFNNCNPNLSDGWSQYSVTGAQTWACTTFGRDPNAPAATTPTPYGVQVNGYSSGNVANEDWFISPSFDISTYTFPLFSFWSRTAFNGPGLKLLVSTNYSGSGAPSAATWTDLNAQFPGTGSDVWTQTAGIDLSAYKGAKVYLAFVYTSTTASAARWTLDDVTLTNSTTAPAPSFFTDVTSLAFGYQAVGTSGTRTLNVTGANLTGGVTLTSGNPAFTLSKDGTTFASTLALTQAEANGTVKPVTVRFAPTVASTNYSATLTLATAGTTNRTVTVTGNTYDVAKTLEVVNWNMEWFGTSAAGFGPADKNLQYTNAFTVLSALKADVYALEEVVDTVRLRTLTAQLSTASGLPYAYKVSEFGSYADDKADPDYVLAQKLAFIYRTDMVANPSFRGLLRCTEAQSCTAFRPWASGRFPYSMRADVTLDGVTKKVNFIVIHAKANATSSSADDYARRKVGADLLKAELEANYASDNTLIVGDYNDVLEGTIATGVTPAISSYSAFT
;
A
#
# COMPACT_ATOMS: atom_id res chain seq x y z
N MET A 1 -24.46 7.56 42.93
CA MET A 1 -25.81 8.18 43.03
C MET A 1 -25.69 9.72 43.07
N GLY A 2 -24.95 10.34 42.15
CA GLY A 2 -24.59 11.77 42.28
C GLY A 2 -24.93 12.70 41.11
N GLU A 3 -25.35 12.17 39.96
CA GLU A 3 -25.43 12.95 38.71
C GLU A 3 -26.83 13.48 38.39
N PHE A 4 -27.87 12.88 38.97
CA PHE A 4 -29.25 13.38 38.95
C PHE A 4 -29.67 13.74 40.37
N GLN A 5 -29.96 15.03 40.61
CA GLN A 5 -30.32 15.54 41.94
C GLN A 5 -31.74 16.14 41.92
N LEU A 6 -32.51 15.85 42.97
CA LEU A 6 -33.85 16.39 43.20
C LEU A 6 -33.80 17.65 44.05
N SER A 7 -34.77 18.52 43.86
CA SER A 7 -34.81 19.82 44.55
C SER A 7 -35.24 19.76 46.02
N GLU A 8 -36.06 18.78 46.48
CA GLU A 8 -36.37 18.54 47.92
C GLU A 8 -37.45 17.43 48.14
N LYS A 9 -37.70 17.03 49.40
CA LYS A 9 -38.84 16.19 49.81
C LYS A 9 -40.06 17.06 50.17
N SER A 10 -41.22 16.80 49.57
CA SER A 10 -42.47 17.52 49.88
C SER A 10 -43.23 16.92 51.07
N SER A 11 -43.88 17.77 51.87
CA SER A 11 -44.76 17.39 52.97
C SER A 11 -46.16 16.98 52.50
N ILE A 12 -46.92 16.30 53.37
CA ILE A 12 -48.30 15.83 53.07
C ILE A 12 -49.23 17.01 52.70
N ALA A 13 -49.08 18.16 53.35
CA ALA A 13 -49.90 19.35 53.07
C ALA A 13 -49.60 19.94 51.68
N GLU A 14 -48.38 19.79 51.18
CA GLU A 14 -47.97 20.32 49.87
C GLU A 14 -48.46 19.45 48.72
N LEU A 15 -48.70 18.14 48.93
CA LEU A 15 -49.15 17.22 47.87
C LEU A 15 -50.68 17.18 47.70
N ALA A 16 -51.42 18.08 48.36
CA ALA A 16 -52.87 18.27 48.14
C ALA A 16 -53.20 18.79 46.72
N THR A 17 -52.20 19.30 46.00
CA THR A 17 -52.27 19.66 44.57
C THR A 17 -51.03 19.13 43.86
N ALA A 18 -51.11 18.92 42.53
CA ALA A 18 -49.97 18.46 41.74
C ALA A 18 -48.77 19.43 41.88
N LYS A 19 -47.58 18.88 42.14
CA LYS A 19 -46.34 19.65 42.27
C LYS A 19 -45.38 19.34 41.14
N LEU A 20 -44.70 20.38 40.68
CA LEU A 20 -43.62 20.27 39.71
C LEU A 20 -42.32 19.89 40.44
N VAL A 21 -41.64 18.87 39.95
CA VAL A 21 -40.35 18.41 40.49
C VAL A 21 -39.28 18.68 39.44
N TYR A 22 -38.23 19.41 39.83
CA TYR A 22 -37.10 19.69 38.96
C TYR A 22 -35.98 18.67 39.18
N VAL A 23 -35.31 18.30 38.10
CA VAL A 23 -34.22 17.33 38.08
C VAL A 23 -32.99 18.01 37.49
N LYS A 24 -31.92 18.13 38.27
CA LYS A 24 -30.65 18.66 37.78
C LYS A 24 -29.78 17.50 37.30
N PHE A 25 -29.35 17.55 36.04
CA PHE A 25 -28.37 16.65 35.47
C PHE A 25 -27.00 17.32 35.48
N THR A 26 -25.99 16.69 36.09
CA THR A 26 -24.61 17.18 36.14
C THR A 26 -23.67 16.00 35.92
N PRO A 27 -23.45 15.62 34.65
CA PRO A 27 -22.64 14.46 34.31
C PRO A 27 -21.17 14.69 34.70
N THR A 28 -20.53 13.65 35.22
CA THR A 28 -19.09 13.65 35.54
C THR A 28 -18.27 12.83 34.54
N ALA A 29 -18.95 12.14 33.61
CA ALA A 29 -18.36 11.36 32.53
C ALA A 29 -19.13 11.61 31.22
N THR A 30 -18.50 11.29 30.08
CA THR A 30 -19.14 11.37 28.76
C THR A 30 -20.04 10.17 28.49
N GLY A 31 -21.00 10.33 27.57
CA GLY A 31 -21.89 9.27 27.09
C GLY A 31 -23.28 9.28 27.72
N THR A 32 -24.10 8.29 27.31
CA THR A 32 -25.48 8.15 27.79
C THR A 32 -25.49 7.65 29.23
N LEU A 33 -26.05 8.47 30.12
CA LEU A 33 -26.24 8.20 31.52
C LEU A 33 -27.72 8.01 31.79
N THR A 34 -28.05 6.93 32.50
CA THR A 34 -29.42 6.61 32.89
C THR A 34 -29.57 6.71 34.40
N GLY A 35 -30.77 7.07 34.84
CA GLY A 35 -31.11 7.18 36.24
C GLY A 35 -32.59 6.95 36.45
N SER A 36 -33.06 7.05 37.68
CA SER A 36 -34.48 7.02 37.96
C SER A 36 -34.84 7.86 39.18
N ILE A 37 -36.08 8.32 39.20
CA ILE A 37 -36.71 8.96 40.35
C ILE A 37 -37.83 8.06 40.80
N THR A 38 -37.81 7.64 42.07
CA THR A 38 -38.92 6.89 42.67
C THR A 38 -39.68 7.78 43.63
N HIS A 39 -40.95 8.03 43.32
CA HIS A 39 -41.92 8.62 44.24
C HIS A 39 -42.48 7.51 45.13
N ALA A 40 -42.22 7.61 46.43
CA ALA A 40 -42.66 6.65 47.44
C ALA A 40 -43.38 7.37 48.59
N SER A 41 -44.47 6.80 49.08
CA SER A 41 -45.19 7.25 50.27
C SER A 41 -45.74 6.05 51.02
N THR A 42 -45.80 6.13 52.35
CA THR A 42 -46.27 5.02 53.20
C THR A 42 -47.71 4.63 52.85
N GLY A 43 -47.91 3.37 52.48
CA GLY A 43 -49.22 2.83 52.06
C GLY A 43 -49.61 3.10 50.60
N ALA A 44 -48.78 3.81 49.83
CA ALA A 44 -48.99 4.05 48.40
C ALA A 44 -48.10 3.15 47.54
N VAL A 45 -48.54 2.88 46.30
CA VAL A 45 -47.73 2.20 45.30
C VAL A 45 -46.64 3.15 44.80
N ASN A 46 -45.38 2.72 44.84
CA ASN A 46 -44.27 3.48 44.30
C ASN A 46 -44.44 3.74 42.80
N ARG A 47 -44.11 4.96 42.36
CA ARG A 47 -44.06 5.32 40.94
C ARG A 47 -42.64 5.71 40.58
N THR A 48 -42.09 5.11 39.53
CA THR A 48 -40.73 5.37 39.08
C THR A 48 -40.75 6.05 37.72
N VAL A 49 -39.98 7.13 37.59
CA VAL A 49 -39.71 7.83 36.32
C VAL A 49 -38.27 7.53 35.93
N ALA A 50 -38.06 6.96 34.74
CA ALA A 50 -36.72 6.78 34.19
C ALA A 50 -36.18 8.11 33.68
N LEU A 51 -34.89 8.35 33.91
CA LEU A 51 -34.16 9.50 33.42
C LEU A 51 -33.09 9.06 32.43
N THR A 52 -32.88 9.86 31.40
CA THR A 52 -31.75 9.73 30.48
C THR A 52 -31.14 11.11 30.25
N GLY A 53 -29.82 11.16 30.18
CA GLY A 53 -29.04 12.37 29.86
C GLY A 53 -27.75 11.97 29.18
N ILE A 54 -27.14 12.87 28.40
CA ILE A 54 -25.86 12.62 27.72
C ILE A 54 -24.83 13.59 28.30
N GLY A 55 -23.77 13.05 28.92
CA GLY A 55 -22.61 13.84 29.30
C GLY A 55 -21.72 14.11 28.10
N SER A 56 -21.28 15.36 27.94
CA SER A 56 -20.31 15.77 26.93
C SER A 56 -19.12 16.47 27.60
N ASP A 57 -17.94 16.31 27.01
CA ASP A 57 -16.77 17.11 27.39
C ASP A 57 -16.93 18.49 26.73
N PRO A 58 -17.07 19.59 27.50
CA PRO A 58 -17.22 20.92 26.90
C PRO A 58 -15.97 21.39 26.15
N SER A 59 -14.82 20.74 26.36
CA SER A 59 -13.58 21.02 25.66
C SER A 59 -13.39 20.19 24.39
N GLN A 60 -14.28 19.24 24.08
CA GLN A 60 -14.12 18.36 22.93
C GLN A 60 -15.44 18.03 22.24
N THR A 61 -15.51 18.30 20.94
CA THR A 61 -16.58 17.80 20.06
C THR A 61 -16.09 16.54 19.36
N THR A 62 -16.88 15.47 19.40
CA THR A 62 -16.53 14.17 18.80
C THR A 62 -17.62 13.69 17.85
N PHE A 63 -17.20 13.17 16.69
CA PHE A 63 -18.02 12.51 15.68
C PHE A 63 -17.43 11.13 15.40
N ASN A 64 -17.95 10.11 16.08
CA ASN A 64 -17.44 8.73 15.99
C ASN A 64 -18.15 7.88 14.91
N PHE A 65 -19.16 8.44 14.24
CA PHE A 65 -19.95 7.79 13.19
C PHE A 65 -20.50 6.38 13.49
N ASN A 66 -20.50 5.93 14.75
CA ASN A 66 -20.96 4.60 15.16
C ASN A 66 -22.47 4.40 14.92
N ASN A 67 -23.22 5.47 14.72
CA ASN A 67 -24.65 5.45 14.41
C ASN A 67 -24.95 5.79 12.94
N CYS A 68 -23.93 5.81 12.07
CA CYS A 68 -24.11 6.09 10.65
C CYS A 68 -24.80 4.89 9.97
N ASN A 69 -26.13 4.88 9.99
CA ASN A 69 -26.94 3.85 9.34
C ASN A 69 -28.40 4.33 9.09
N PRO A 70 -28.85 4.49 7.84
CA PRO A 70 -28.09 4.64 6.59
C PRO A 70 -27.66 6.09 6.34
N ASN A 71 -28.12 7.02 7.19
CA ASN A 71 -27.99 8.46 6.98
C ASN A 71 -26.79 9.02 7.72
N LEU A 72 -26.12 9.99 7.08
CA LEU A 72 -25.16 10.85 7.76
C LEU A 72 -25.84 11.55 8.94
N SER A 73 -25.09 11.76 10.01
CA SER A 73 -25.60 12.27 11.29
C SER A 73 -24.74 13.42 11.80
N ASP A 74 -25.12 13.97 12.96
CA ASP A 74 -24.37 15.00 13.68
C ASP A 74 -24.08 16.29 12.88
N GLY A 75 -24.96 16.61 11.93
CA GLY A 75 -24.90 17.83 11.12
C GLY A 75 -23.88 17.80 9.98
N TRP A 76 -23.24 16.66 9.75
CA TRP A 76 -22.42 16.46 8.55
C TRP A 76 -23.29 16.38 7.30
N SER A 77 -22.79 16.91 6.20
CA SER A 77 -23.47 16.93 4.91
C SER A 77 -22.53 16.48 3.79
N GLN A 78 -23.11 16.01 2.68
CA GLN A 78 -22.37 15.70 1.47
C GLN A 78 -22.79 16.62 0.31
N TYR A 79 -21.85 16.92 -0.59
CA TYR A 79 -22.14 17.63 -1.82
C TYR A 79 -21.34 17.07 -3.00
N SER A 80 -22.05 16.59 -4.02
CA SER A 80 -21.46 16.09 -5.27
C SER A 80 -21.24 17.21 -6.27
N VAL A 81 -20.01 17.35 -6.75
CA VAL A 81 -19.65 18.25 -7.85
C VAL A 81 -19.62 17.50 -9.18
N THR A 82 -19.09 16.28 -9.19
CA THR A 82 -19.02 15.42 -10.38
C THR A 82 -19.13 13.96 -9.98
N GLY A 83 -19.74 13.13 -10.83
CA GLY A 83 -19.93 11.70 -10.59
C GLY A 83 -21.13 11.41 -9.67
N ALA A 84 -21.46 10.12 -9.52
CA ALA A 84 -22.63 9.67 -8.78
C ALA A 84 -22.26 9.02 -7.43
N GLN A 85 -20.96 8.93 -7.12
CA GLN A 85 -20.45 8.20 -5.97
C GLN A 85 -20.28 9.20 -4.84
N THR A 86 -21.07 9.05 -3.78
CA THR A 86 -21.13 10.02 -2.69
C THR A 86 -20.49 9.49 -1.42
N TRP A 87 -20.10 10.40 -0.53
CA TRP A 87 -19.86 10.07 0.86
C TRP A 87 -21.13 9.51 1.49
N ALA A 88 -21.02 8.33 2.11
CA ALA A 88 -22.13 7.61 2.71
C ALA A 88 -21.67 6.79 3.92
N CYS A 89 -22.62 6.38 4.74
CA CYS A 89 -22.36 5.44 5.82
C CYS A 89 -21.84 4.09 5.29
N THR A 90 -20.91 3.49 6.01
CA THR A 90 -20.34 2.19 5.68
C THR A 90 -20.22 1.33 6.91
N THR A 91 -20.15 0.01 6.75
CA THR A 91 -19.79 -0.92 7.82
C THR A 91 -18.29 -1.14 7.97
N PHE A 92 -17.47 -0.39 7.23
CA PHE A 92 -16.01 -0.39 7.35
C PHE A 92 -15.52 0.63 8.39
N GLY A 93 -16.06 0.59 9.61
CA GLY A 93 -15.60 1.42 10.73
C GLY A 93 -14.23 1.02 11.27
N ARG A 94 -13.70 1.83 12.19
CA ARG A 94 -12.44 1.58 12.90
C ARG A 94 -12.67 0.82 14.21
N ASP A 95 -11.79 -0.12 14.55
CA ASP A 95 -11.69 -0.67 15.91
C ASP A 95 -10.73 0.21 16.74
N PRO A 96 -11.20 0.91 17.79
CA PRO A 96 -10.31 1.68 18.66
C PRO A 96 -9.23 0.82 19.34
N ASN A 97 -9.50 -0.47 19.56
CA ASN A 97 -8.58 -1.41 20.23
C ASN A 97 -7.64 -2.14 19.27
N ALA A 98 -7.93 -2.10 17.96
CA ALA A 98 -7.10 -2.71 16.93
C ALA A 98 -6.96 -1.79 15.71
N PRO A 99 -6.26 -0.63 15.82
CA PRO A 99 -6.19 0.34 14.73
C PRO A 99 -5.49 -0.20 13.48
N ALA A 100 -4.59 -1.18 13.62
CA ALA A 100 -3.94 -1.83 12.48
C ALA A 100 -4.83 -2.90 11.81
N ALA A 101 -5.98 -3.25 12.41
CA ALA A 101 -6.85 -4.29 11.86
C ALA A 101 -7.64 -3.75 10.66
N THR A 102 -7.74 -4.59 9.64
CA THR A 102 -8.52 -4.33 8.43
C THR A 102 -9.95 -4.84 8.54
N THR A 103 -10.27 -5.57 9.62
CA THR A 103 -11.57 -6.16 9.92
C THR A 103 -12.62 -5.06 10.12
N PRO A 104 -13.78 -5.14 9.46
CA PRO A 104 -14.84 -4.14 9.60
C PRO A 104 -15.39 -4.09 11.04
N THR A 105 -15.51 -2.89 11.61
CA THR A 105 -16.29 -2.61 12.83
C THR A 105 -17.46 -1.68 12.49
N PRO A 106 -18.50 -1.56 13.34
CA PRO A 106 -19.85 -1.56 12.82
C PRO A 106 -20.17 -0.41 11.87
N TYR A 107 -19.68 0.82 12.09
CA TYR A 107 -19.95 1.93 11.18
C TYR A 107 -18.82 2.96 11.06
N GLY A 108 -18.77 3.62 9.90
CA GLY A 108 -17.92 4.77 9.58
C GLY A 108 -18.49 5.52 8.37
N VAL A 109 -17.72 6.43 7.76
CA VAL A 109 -18.13 7.16 6.55
C VAL A 109 -17.15 6.92 5.41
N GLN A 110 -17.64 6.64 4.20
CA GLN A 110 -16.82 6.23 3.06
C GLN A 110 -17.29 6.83 1.73
N VAL A 111 -16.35 6.95 0.80
CA VAL A 111 -16.61 7.17 -0.63
C VAL A 111 -15.68 6.30 -1.49
N ASN A 112 -16.17 5.87 -2.65
CA ASN A 112 -15.41 5.11 -3.64
C ASN A 112 -15.91 5.40 -5.06
N GLY A 113 -15.01 5.90 -5.92
CA GLY A 113 -15.28 6.21 -7.32
C GLY A 113 -15.24 5.01 -8.27
N TYR A 114 -15.23 3.77 -7.76
CA TYR A 114 -15.33 2.57 -8.57
C TYR A 114 -16.79 2.12 -8.70
N SER A 115 -17.27 1.99 -9.94
CA SER A 115 -18.59 1.45 -10.30
C SER A 115 -18.46 0.64 -11.59
N SER A 116 -18.17 -0.66 -11.46
CA SER A 116 -17.82 -1.56 -12.58
C SER A 116 -16.66 -1.03 -13.45
N GLY A 117 -15.82 -0.17 -12.88
CA GLY A 117 -14.79 0.62 -13.54
C GLY A 117 -14.53 1.92 -12.76
N ASN A 118 -13.35 2.51 -12.92
CA ASN A 118 -13.04 3.79 -12.29
C ASN A 118 -13.81 4.92 -12.98
N VAL A 119 -14.45 5.79 -12.22
CA VAL A 119 -15.15 6.97 -12.76
C VAL A 119 -14.56 8.28 -12.24
N ALA A 120 -14.67 9.33 -13.05
CA ALA A 120 -14.39 10.68 -12.60
C ALA A 120 -15.43 11.08 -11.55
N ASN A 121 -14.97 11.48 -10.37
CA ASN A 121 -15.84 11.84 -9.25
C ASN A 121 -15.20 12.94 -8.43
N GLU A 122 -16.00 13.88 -7.94
CA GLU A 122 -15.63 14.87 -6.94
C GLU A 122 -16.80 15.01 -5.96
N ASP A 123 -16.56 14.66 -4.69
CA ASP A 123 -17.58 14.65 -3.65
C ASP A 123 -17.01 15.19 -2.33
N TRP A 124 -17.78 16.06 -1.70
CA TRP A 124 -17.37 16.81 -0.51
C TRP A 124 -18.12 16.30 0.71
N PHE A 125 -17.41 16.00 1.80
CA PHE A 125 -18.00 15.70 3.10
C PHE A 125 -17.72 16.84 4.07
N ILE A 126 -18.75 17.60 4.41
CA ILE A 126 -18.64 18.92 5.06
C ILE A 126 -19.19 18.84 6.48
N SER A 127 -18.40 19.36 7.42
CA SER A 127 -18.73 19.39 8.85
C SER A 127 -19.95 20.28 9.15
N PRO A 128 -20.57 20.13 10.33
CA PRO A 128 -21.37 21.21 10.90
C PRO A 128 -20.52 22.47 11.13
N SER A 129 -21.19 23.59 11.45
CA SER A 129 -20.51 24.83 11.86
C SER A 129 -19.89 24.66 13.24
N PHE A 130 -18.63 25.05 13.38
CA PHE A 130 -17.96 25.17 14.66
C PHE A 130 -17.81 26.65 15.06
N ASP A 131 -18.18 26.95 16.31
CA ASP A 131 -17.74 28.19 16.96
C ASP A 131 -16.50 27.88 17.80
N ILE A 132 -15.35 28.29 17.26
CA ILE A 132 -14.04 28.13 17.91
C ILE A 132 -13.44 29.48 18.28
N SER A 133 -14.25 30.54 18.30
CA SER A 133 -13.79 31.91 18.59
C SER A 133 -13.10 32.02 19.96
N THR A 134 -13.56 31.24 20.94
CA THR A 134 -13.06 31.24 22.32
C THR A 134 -12.02 30.15 22.61
N TYR A 135 -11.73 29.25 21.66
CA TYR A 135 -10.80 28.15 21.88
C TYR A 135 -9.37 28.68 22.04
N THR A 136 -8.58 28.11 22.96
CA THR A 136 -7.18 28.50 23.15
C THR A 136 -6.34 27.96 21.99
N PHE A 137 -6.32 26.63 21.81
CA PHE A 137 -5.76 25.96 20.63
C PHE A 137 -6.82 24.99 20.05
N PRO A 138 -7.57 25.37 19.00
CA PRO A 138 -8.52 24.49 18.34
C PRO A 138 -7.78 23.43 17.51
N LEU A 139 -7.77 22.19 18.01
CA LEU A 139 -7.06 21.07 17.39
C LEU A 139 -8.05 20.09 16.77
N PHE A 140 -7.95 19.89 15.46
CA PHE A 140 -8.73 18.93 14.71
C PHE A 140 -7.93 17.62 14.54
N SER A 141 -8.60 16.49 14.73
CA SER A 141 -8.03 15.17 14.52
C SER A 141 -9.06 14.22 13.92
N PHE A 142 -8.61 13.23 13.17
CA PHE A 142 -9.47 12.21 12.56
C PHE A 142 -8.69 10.93 12.29
N TRP A 143 -9.41 9.83 12.09
CA TRP A 143 -8.85 8.61 11.54
C TRP A 143 -9.27 8.45 10.09
N SER A 144 -8.34 7.98 9.26
CA SER A 144 -8.62 7.71 7.86
C SER A 144 -7.95 6.42 7.40
N ARG A 145 -8.53 5.79 6.39
CA ARG A 145 -8.03 4.59 5.73
C ARG A 145 -8.26 4.71 4.23
N THR A 146 -7.28 4.28 3.43
CA THR A 146 -7.37 4.28 1.97
C THR A 146 -7.08 2.90 1.39
N ALA A 147 -7.85 2.49 0.38
CA ALA A 147 -7.60 1.29 -0.40
C ALA A 147 -7.52 1.63 -1.89
N PHE A 148 -6.73 0.84 -2.64
CA PHE A 148 -6.47 1.02 -4.07
C PHE A 148 -5.68 2.30 -4.43
N ASN A 149 -5.29 2.40 -5.71
CA ASN A 149 -4.62 3.58 -6.24
C ASN A 149 -5.63 4.64 -6.67
N GLY A 150 -5.32 5.91 -6.39
CA GLY A 150 -6.13 7.05 -6.80
C GLY A 150 -5.61 8.36 -6.21
N PRO A 151 -6.23 9.49 -6.58
CA PRO A 151 -5.93 10.78 -5.99
C PRO A 151 -6.06 10.76 -4.45
N GLY A 152 -5.20 11.53 -3.79
CA GLY A 152 -5.23 11.71 -2.35
C GLY A 152 -6.44 12.52 -1.89
N LEU A 153 -6.91 12.24 -0.67
CA LEU A 153 -7.95 13.05 -0.02
C LEU A 153 -7.37 14.42 0.38
N LYS A 154 -8.22 15.45 0.40
CA LYS A 154 -7.87 16.78 0.94
C LYS A 154 -8.73 17.11 2.14
N LEU A 155 -8.17 17.86 3.09
CA LEU A 155 -8.92 18.50 4.17
C LEU A 155 -8.83 20.01 4.00
N LEU A 156 -9.98 20.64 3.80
CA LEU A 156 -10.09 22.07 3.61
C LEU A 156 -10.81 22.74 4.79
N VAL A 157 -10.54 24.03 5.02
CA VAL A 157 -11.24 24.87 5.99
C VAL A 157 -11.86 26.10 5.31
N SER A 158 -13.05 26.51 5.76
CA SER A 158 -13.72 27.73 5.33
C SER A 158 -14.32 28.48 6.51
N THR A 159 -14.19 29.81 6.50
CA THR A 159 -14.81 30.73 7.47
C THR A 159 -15.97 31.53 6.87
N ASN A 160 -16.30 31.32 5.59
CA ASN A 160 -17.37 32.02 4.87
C ASN A 160 -18.36 31.09 4.16
N TYR A 161 -18.23 29.76 4.32
CA TYR A 161 -19.27 28.84 3.87
C TYR A 161 -20.57 29.10 4.65
N SER A 162 -21.69 29.11 3.92
CA SER A 162 -23.02 29.40 4.46
C SER A 162 -23.57 28.26 5.32
N GLY A 163 -22.97 27.07 5.24
CA GLY A 163 -23.47 25.83 5.84
C GLY A 163 -24.42 25.03 4.95
N SER A 164 -24.66 25.48 3.71
CA SER A 164 -25.47 24.77 2.73
C SER A 164 -25.19 25.24 1.30
N GLY A 165 -25.55 24.42 0.32
CA GLY A 165 -25.36 24.71 -1.10
C GLY A 165 -23.95 24.38 -1.59
N ALA A 166 -23.63 24.84 -2.80
CA ALA A 166 -22.38 24.50 -3.48
C ALA A 166 -21.14 25.00 -2.72
N PRO A 167 -20.14 24.15 -2.45
CA PRO A 167 -18.90 24.55 -1.79
C PRO A 167 -18.14 25.65 -2.55
N SER A 168 -18.29 25.70 -3.88
CA SER A 168 -17.70 26.72 -4.75
C SER A 168 -18.22 28.14 -4.51
N ALA A 169 -19.31 28.31 -3.75
CA ALA A 169 -19.81 29.62 -3.32
C ALA A 169 -19.00 30.23 -2.16
N ALA A 170 -18.03 29.49 -1.62
CA ALA A 170 -17.19 29.92 -0.51
C ALA A 170 -15.70 29.75 -0.85
N THR A 171 -14.85 30.36 -0.04
CA THR A 171 -13.40 30.19 -0.15
C THR A 171 -12.95 29.09 0.80
N TRP A 172 -12.14 28.16 0.29
CA TRP A 172 -11.61 27.03 1.04
C TRP A 172 -10.09 27.07 1.01
N THR A 173 -9.48 26.93 2.19
CA THR A 173 -8.02 26.83 2.33
C THR A 173 -7.65 25.37 2.59
N ASP A 174 -6.71 24.84 1.82
CA ASP A 174 -6.16 23.50 2.06
C ASP A 174 -5.29 23.51 3.32
N LEU A 175 -5.61 22.63 4.26
CA LEU A 175 -4.82 22.46 5.49
C LEU A 175 -3.58 21.60 5.26
N ASN A 176 -3.41 21.03 4.06
CA ASN A 176 -2.33 20.10 3.71
C ASN A 176 -2.20 18.96 4.73
N ALA A 177 -3.35 18.50 5.22
CA ALA A 177 -3.44 17.44 6.22
C ALA A 177 -2.79 16.17 5.70
N GLN A 178 -2.25 15.39 6.64
CA GLN A 178 -1.69 14.09 6.30
C GLN A 178 -2.74 13.02 6.22
N PHE A 179 -2.50 12.10 5.30
CA PHE A 179 -3.34 10.94 5.07
C PHE A 179 -2.44 9.71 4.94
N PRO A 180 -2.98 8.50 5.20
CA PRO A 180 -2.26 7.26 4.98
C PRO A 180 -1.70 7.15 3.57
N GLY A 181 -0.59 6.41 3.42
CA GLY A 181 0.01 6.14 2.13
C GLY A 181 -0.98 5.48 1.16
N THR A 182 -0.84 5.77 -0.14
CA THR A 182 -1.73 5.28 -1.19
C THR A 182 -1.92 3.76 -1.12
N GLY A 183 -3.17 3.32 -1.10
CA GLY A 183 -3.52 1.90 -1.06
C GLY A 183 -3.02 1.14 0.17
N SER A 184 -2.55 1.83 1.23
CA SER A 184 -1.99 1.19 2.43
C SER A 184 -2.97 0.26 3.15
N ASP A 185 -4.27 0.55 3.05
CA ASP A 185 -5.37 -0.16 3.68
C ASP A 185 -5.25 -0.30 5.20
N VAL A 186 -4.52 0.62 5.84
CA VAL A 186 -4.30 0.70 7.30
C VAL A 186 -4.92 1.99 7.84
N TRP A 187 -5.65 1.90 8.97
CA TRP A 187 -6.12 3.10 9.64
C TRP A 187 -4.96 3.90 10.21
N THR A 188 -4.91 5.18 9.84
CA THR A 188 -3.90 6.13 10.31
C THR A 188 -4.59 7.32 10.95
N GLN A 189 -4.10 7.72 12.12
CA GLN A 189 -4.56 8.94 12.77
C GLN A 189 -3.83 10.14 12.22
N THR A 190 -4.58 11.17 11.90
CA THR A 190 -4.05 12.52 11.71
C THR A 190 -4.56 13.36 12.87
N ALA A 191 -3.63 13.86 13.68
CA ALA A 191 -3.95 14.57 14.91
C ALA A 191 -3.22 15.90 15.02
N GLY A 192 -3.78 16.80 15.83
CA GLY A 192 -3.14 18.07 16.17
C GLY A 192 -3.10 19.07 15.01
N ILE A 193 -4.07 19.01 14.09
CA ILE A 193 -4.22 20.03 13.04
C ILE A 193 -4.67 21.32 13.72
N ASP A 194 -3.82 22.33 13.70
CA ASP A 194 -4.06 23.61 14.35
C ASP A 194 -4.96 24.52 13.50
N LEU A 195 -6.13 24.86 14.04
CA LEU A 195 -7.08 25.78 13.41
C LEU A 195 -6.99 27.21 13.97
N SER A 196 -5.96 27.54 14.76
CA SER A 196 -5.83 28.85 15.43
C SER A 196 -5.90 30.03 14.45
N ALA A 197 -5.39 29.86 13.22
CA ALA A 197 -5.44 30.87 12.16
C ALA A 197 -6.85 31.11 11.59
N TYR A 198 -7.81 30.22 11.87
CA TYR A 198 -9.16 30.21 11.30
C TYR A 198 -10.25 30.44 12.35
N LYS A 199 -9.89 30.90 13.56
CA LYS A 199 -10.86 31.10 14.64
C LYS A 199 -11.99 32.04 14.24
N GLY A 200 -13.22 31.64 14.55
CA GLY A 200 -14.42 32.41 14.30
C GLY A 200 -15.67 31.70 14.81
N ALA A 201 -16.81 32.38 14.72
CA ALA A 201 -18.12 31.83 15.13
C ALA A 201 -18.70 30.84 14.11
N LYS A 202 -18.17 30.84 12.87
CA LYS A 202 -18.57 29.96 11.77
C LYS A 202 -17.34 29.43 11.07
N VAL A 203 -16.94 28.23 11.44
CA VAL A 203 -15.81 27.51 10.83
C VAL A 203 -16.31 26.15 10.36
N TYR A 204 -16.03 25.83 9.10
CA TYR A 204 -16.39 24.57 8.48
C TYR A 204 -15.13 23.87 7.99
N LEU A 205 -15.10 22.55 8.12
CA LEU A 205 -14.09 21.69 7.50
C LEU A 205 -14.75 20.80 6.45
N ALA A 206 -14.00 20.47 5.40
CA ALA A 206 -14.47 19.56 4.36
C ALA A 206 -13.40 18.56 3.95
N PHE A 207 -13.78 17.28 3.91
CA PHE A 207 -13.00 16.25 3.25
C PHE A 207 -13.40 16.20 1.78
N VAL A 208 -12.46 16.45 0.87
CA VAL A 208 -12.73 16.53 -0.57
C VAL A 208 -12.13 15.33 -1.26
N TYR A 209 -13.00 14.47 -1.77
CA TYR A 209 -12.66 13.26 -2.50
C TYR A 209 -12.62 13.54 -3.99
N THR A 210 -11.62 12.97 -4.69
CA THR A 210 -11.55 12.96 -6.15
C THR A 210 -11.15 11.60 -6.70
N SER A 211 -11.69 11.23 -7.86
CA SER A 211 -11.19 10.13 -8.69
C SER A 211 -11.22 10.45 -10.16
N THR A 212 -10.57 9.59 -10.94
CA THR A 212 -10.44 9.69 -12.40
C THR A 212 -10.91 8.39 -13.05
N THR A 213 -11.03 8.37 -14.38
CA THR A 213 -11.26 7.13 -15.13
C THR A 213 -10.07 6.18 -15.11
N ALA A 214 -8.88 6.63 -14.70
CA ALA A 214 -7.69 5.80 -14.58
C ALA A 214 -7.53 5.19 -13.19
N SER A 215 -7.98 5.88 -12.14
CA SER A 215 -7.75 5.49 -10.75
C SER A 215 -8.81 6.05 -9.81
N ALA A 216 -9.29 5.21 -8.90
CA ALA A 216 -10.32 5.52 -7.91
C ALA A 216 -9.97 4.86 -6.58
N ALA A 217 -9.35 5.60 -5.68
CA ALA A 217 -9.09 5.13 -4.33
C ALA A 217 -10.38 5.12 -3.52
N ARG A 218 -10.55 4.16 -2.64
CA ARG A 218 -11.59 4.19 -1.61
C ARG A 218 -11.06 4.93 -0.39
N TRP A 219 -11.82 5.88 0.14
CA TRP A 219 -11.47 6.59 1.38
C TRP A 219 -12.53 6.33 2.44
N THR A 220 -12.07 6.01 3.65
CA THR A 220 -12.93 5.82 4.82
C THR A 220 -12.45 6.70 5.96
N LEU A 221 -13.38 7.31 6.67
CA LEU A 221 -13.16 8.22 7.78
C LEU A 221 -13.90 7.72 9.02
N ASP A 222 -13.27 7.93 10.17
CA ASP A 222 -13.87 7.64 11.46
C ASP A 222 -13.30 8.54 12.57
N ASP A 223 -13.95 8.56 13.73
CA ASP A 223 -13.45 9.17 14.97
C ASP A 223 -12.88 10.60 14.77
N VAL A 224 -13.69 11.50 14.22
CA VAL A 224 -13.34 12.92 14.04
C VAL A 224 -13.51 13.65 15.37
N THR A 225 -12.53 14.46 15.75
CA THR A 225 -12.55 15.23 16.99
C THR A 225 -12.07 16.66 16.78
N LEU A 226 -12.71 17.60 17.46
CA LEU A 226 -12.30 18.99 17.59
C LEU A 226 -12.12 19.31 19.07
N THR A 227 -10.89 19.62 19.47
CA THR A 227 -10.53 19.81 20.88
C THR A 227 -10.07 21.24 21.13
N ASN A 228 -10.56 21.86 22.20
CA ASN A 228 -10.03 23.09 22.77
C ASN A 228 -8.87 22.76 23.70
N SER A 229 -7.66 22.65 23.15
CA SER A 229 -6.46 22.37 23.94
C SER A 229 -5.96 23.61 24.66
N THR A 230 -5.44 23.44 25.88
CA THR A 230 -4.73 24.48 26.64
C THR A 230 -3.25 24.57 26.28
N THR A 231 -2.73 23.55 25.59
CA THR A 231 -1.34 23.48 25.11
C THR A 231 -1.29 23.54 23.59
N ALA A 232 -0.32 24.28 23.06
CA ALA A 232 -0.05 24.29 21.61
C ALA A 232 0.25 22.87 21.12
N PRO A 233 -0.13 22.53 19.88
CA PRO A 233 0.15 21.22 19.32
C PRO A 233 1.65 21.04 19.08
N ALA A 234 2.13 19.81 19.21
CA ALA A 234 3.53 19.50 18.95
C ALA A 234 3.88 19.70 17.46
N PRO A 235 5.12 20.16 17.15
CA PRO A 235 5.59 20.19 15.78
C PRO A 235 5.63 18.78 15.18
N SER A 236 5.39 18.69 13.88
CA SER A 236 5.54 17.44 13.14
C SER A 236 5.94 17.75 11.70
N PHE A 237 6.54 16.77 11.02
CA PHE A 237 6.85 16.86 9.60
C PHE A 237 6.90 15.48 8.94
N PHE A 238 6.75 15.47 7.63
CA PHE A 238 6.50 14.27 6.85
C PHE A 238 7.02 14.41 5.42
N THR A 239 7.25 13.26 4.81
CA THR A 239 7.61 13.11 3.41
C THR A 239 6.60 12.24 2.71
N ASP A 240 6.38 12.47 1.43
CA ASP A 240 5.46 11.67 0.59
C ASP A 240 5.96 10.25 0.33
N VAL A 241 7.28 10.04 0.39
CA VAL A 241 7.93 8.73 0.25
C VAL A 241 8.96 8.49 1.34
N THR A 242 9.24 7.21 1.60
CA THR A 242 10.33 6.75 2.48
C THR A 242 11.58 6.31 1.71
N SER A 243 11.49 6.22 0.38
CA SER A 243 12.63 5.89 -0.48
C SER A 243 12.54 6.52 -1.87
N LEU A 244 13.69 6.82 -2.46
CA LEU A 244 13.84 7.26 -3.85
C LEU A 244 14.88 6.39 -4.57
N ALA A 245 14.45 5.70 -5.62
CA ALA A 245 15.34 4.91 -6.48
C ALA A 245 15.63 5.64 -7.80
N PHE A 246 16.92 5.80 -8.12
CA PHE A 246 17.39 6.43 -9.35
C PHE A 246 17.69 5.41 -10.46
N GLY A 247 18.00 4.16 -10.11
CA GLY A 247 18.44 3.14 -11.07
C GLY A 247 19.84 3.44 -11.62
N TYR A 248 20.09 3.06 -12.87
CA TYR A 248 21.34 3.38 -13.55
C TYR A 248 21.47 4.88 -13.82
N GLN A 249 22.63 5.44 -13.49
CA GLN A 249 23.06 6.77 -13.89
C GLN A 249 24.49 6.67 -14.41
N ALA A 250 24.73 7.15 -15.63
CA ALA A 250 26.10 7.18 -16.17
C ALA A 250 27.01 8.08 -15.31
N VAL A 251 28.26 7.65 -15.13
CA VAL A 251 29.27 8.44 -14.39
C VAL A 251 29.41 9.83 -15.00
N GLY A 252 29.45 10.87 -14.15
CA GLY A 252 29.59 12.26 -14.59
C GLY A 252 28.32 12.90 -15.16
N THR A 253 27.20 12.15 -15.19
CA THR A 253 25.87 12.68 -15.49
C THR A 253 25.01 12.73 -14.23
N SER A 254 23.83 13.36 -14.30
CA SER A 254 22.94 13.46 -13.15
C SER A 254 21.48 13.20 -13.49
N GLY A 255 20.78 12.55 -12.58
CA GLY A 255 19.33 12.37 -12.60
C GLY A 255 18.70 13.03 -11.39
N THR A 256 17.43 13.42 -11.50
CA THR A 256 16.68 14.05 -10.40
C THR A 256 15.41 13.27 -10.06
N ARG A 257 15.01 13.38 -8.79
CA ARG A 257 13.72 12.94 -8.24
C ARG A 257 13.19 14.04 -7.32
N THR A 258 11.88 14.06 -7.11
CA THR A 258 11.24 15.00 -6.19
C THR A 258 10.93 14.29 -4.87
N LEU A 259 11.25 14.94 -3.77
CA LEU A 259 10.80 14.60 -2.42
C LEU A 259 9.91 15.73 -1.93
N ASN A 260 8.65 15.46 -1.61
CA ASN A 260 7.79 16.49 -1.04
C ASN A 260 7.95 16.49 0.48
N VAL A 261 8.21 17.66 1.06
CA VAL A 261 8.37 17.86 2.50
C VAL A 261 7.28 18.80 2.98
N THR A 262 6.60 18.43 4.04
CA THR A 262 5.56 19.27 4.64
C THR A 262 5.65 19.13 6.16
N GLY A 263 5.41 20.22 6.86
CA GLY A 263 5.38 20.29 8.32
C GLY A 263 4.04 20.80 8.83
N ALA A 264 3.77 20.54 10.09
CA ALA A 264 2.66 21.11 10.83
C ALA A 264 3.15 21.58 12.21
N ASN A 265 2.67 22.73 12.65
CA ASN A 265 3.01 23.33 13.94
C ASN A 265 4.52 23.51 14.16
N LEU A 266 5.29 23.66 13.08
CA LEU A 266 6.74 23.81 13.16
C LEU A 266 7.07 25.04 14.02
N THR A 267 8.10 24.94 14.86
CA THR A 267 8.63 26.08 15.65
C THR A 267 9.93 26.63 15.08
N GLY A 268 10.46 26.00 14.03
CA GLY A 268 11.67 26.39 13.30
C GLY A 268 11.68 25.79 11.89
N GLY A 269 12.78 26.00 11.17
CA GLY A 269 12.98 25.42 9.83
C GLY A 269 13.21 23.90 9.85
N VAL A 270 13.19 23.29 8.66
CA VAL A 270 13.54 21.87 8.45
C VAL A 270 14.89 21.80 7.76
N THR A 271 15.82 21.03 8.33
CA THR A 271 17.13 20.76 7.71
C THR A 271 17.15 19.36 7.14
N LEU A 272 17.48 19.24 5.86
CA LEU A 272 17.70 17.98 5.17
C LEU A 272 19.21 17.79 4.95
N THR A 273 19.73 16.61 5.28
CA THR A 273 21.15 16.27 5.11
C THR A 273 21.28 14.94 4.39
N SER A 274 22.05 14.91 3.31
CA SER A 274 22.42 13.69 2.61
C SER A 274 23.63 13.03 3.27
N GLY A 275 23.53 11.73 3.54
CA GLY A 275 24.64 10.92 4.04
C GLY A 275 25.71 10.60 3.00
N ASN A 276 25.53 10.97 1.72
CA ASN A 276 26.50 10.70 0.66
C ASN A 276 26.52 11.84 -0.38
N PRO A 277 27.70 12.39 -0.73
CA PRO A 277 27.81 13.52 -1.65
C PRO A 277 27.33 13.24 -3.09
N ALA A 278 27.19 11.97 -3.49
CA ALA A 278 26.57 11.62 -4.77
C ALA A 278 25.09 12.01 -4.83
N PHE A 279 24.43 12.18 -3.67
CA PHE A 279 23.07 12.69 -3.57
C PHE A 279 23.09 14.11 -3.01
N THR A 280 22.59 15.06 -3.80
CA THR A 280 22.52 16.49 -3.43
C THR A 280 21.09 17.00 -3.50
N LEU A 281 20.81 18.05 -2.75
CA LEU A 281 19.48 18.57 -2.47
C LEU A 281 19.35 20.00 -2.97
N SER A 282 18.18 20.36 -3.47
CA SER A 282 17.87 21.69 -3.97
C SER A 282 16.40 22.04 -3.72
N LYS A 283 16.14 23.31 -3.42
CA LYS A 283 14.77 23.86 -3.30
C LYS A 283 14.32 24.69 -4.50
N ASP A 284 15.22 24.94 -5.45
CA ASP A 284 15.05 25.77 -6.66
C ASP A 284 15.34 25.00 -7.96
N GLY A 285 15.84 23.77 -7.86
CA GLY A 285 16.23 22.91 -8.99
C GLY A 285 17.57 23.28 -9.64
N THR A 286 18.28 24.29 -9.13
CA THR A 286 19.52 24.82 -9.75
C THR A 286 20.71 24.80 -8.80
N THR A 287 20.52 25.19 -7.54
CA THR A 287 21.56 25.21 -6.51
C THR A 287 21.49 23.93 -5.69
N PHE A 288 22.55 23.12 -5.75
CA PHE A 288 22.59 21.80 -5.10
C PHE A 288 23.67 21.73 -4.03
N ALA A 289 23.30 21.19 -2.87
CA ALA A 289 24.21 20.98 -1.74
C ALA A 289 23.89 19.67 -0.99
N SER A 290 24.81 19.14 -0.20
CA SER A 290 24.56 17.96 0.65
C SER A 290 23.63 18.28 1.83
N THR A 291 23.52 19.56 2.21
CA THR A 291 22.59 20.02 3.24
C THR A 291 21.70 21.12 2.67
N LEU A 292 20.40 21.03 2.93
CA LEU A 292 19.39 21.99 2.52
C LEU A 292 18.58 22.45 3.73
N ALA A 293 18.45 23.76 3.91
CA ALA A 293 17.57 24.35 4.92
C ALA A 293 16.29 24.89 4.27
N LEU A 294 15.15 24.43 4.75
CA LEU A 294 13.84 25.00 4.49
C LEU A 294 13.45 25.88 5.68
N THR A 295 13.01 27.10 5.40
CA THR A 295 12.44 27.97 6.44
C THR A 295 11.12 27.40 6.95
N GLN A 296 10.70 27.83 8.14
CA GLN A 296 9.41 27.45 8.71
C GLN A 296 8.26 27.77 7.74
N ALA A 297 8.25 28.95 7.12
CA ALA A 297 7.22 29.36 6.17
C ALA A 297 7.20 28.53 4.87
N GLU A 298 8.34 27.98 4.45
CA GLU A 298 8.40 27.14 3.25
C GLU A 298 7.75 25.77 3.47
N ALA A 299 7.72 25.25 4.70
CA ALA A 299 7.27 23.88 4.98
C ALA A 299 6.04 23.79 5.90
N ASN A 300 5.76 24.78 6.74
CA ASN A 300 4.67 24.71 7.71
C ASN A 300 3.32 24.92 7.02
N GLY A 301 2.46 23.90 7.07
CA GLY A 301 1.15 23.90 6.41
C GLY A 301 1.24 24.00 4.88
N THR A 302 2.41 23.75 4.28
CA THR A 302 2.65 23.89 2.84
C THR A 302 3.51 22.74 2.32
N VAL A 303 3.12 22.17 1.18
CA VAL A 303 3.93 21.15 0.50
C VAL A 303 5.11 21.78 -0.21
N LYS A 304 6.33 21.51 0.26
CA LYS A 304 7.58 21.98 -0.35
C LYS A 304 8.23 20.87 -1.17
N PRO A 305 8.24 20.96 -2.52
CA PRO A 305 9.05 20.06 -3.33
C PRO A 305 10.54 20.35 -3.14
N VAL A 306 11.30 19.30 -2.83
CA VAL A 306 12.76 19.26 -2.79
C VAL A 306 13.24 18.41 -3.95
N THR A 307 14.13 18.96 -4.78
CA THR A 307 14.79 18.20 -5.84
C THR A 307 15.98 17.47 -5.26
N VAL A 308 15.96 16.14 -5.33
CA VAL A 308 17.08 15.25 -4.99
C VAL A 308 17.79 14.88 -6.27
N ARG A 309 19.08 15.16 -6.36
CA ARG A 309 19.92 14.87 -7.53
C ARG A 309 20.93 13.78 -7.20
N PHE A 310 20.96 12.74 -8.03
CA PHE A 310 22.00 11.71 -8.02
C PHE A 310 23.02 12.01 -9.11
N ALA A 311 24.28 12.20 -8.74
CA ALA A 311 25.40 12.52 -9.63
C ALA A 311 26.63 11.69 -9.25
N PRO A 312 26.69 10.40 -9.63
CA PRO A 312 27.78 9.51 -9.25
C PRO A 312 29.07 9.79 -10.04
N THR A 313 30.21 9.54 -9.40
CA THR A 313 31.55 9.76 -9.98
C THR A 313 32.38 8.48 -10.15
N VAL A 314 31.94 7.36 -9.56
CA VAL A 314 32.62 6.06 -9.63
C VAL A 314 31.78 5.07 -10.43
N ALA A 315 32.39 4.43 -11.45
CA ALA A 315 31.76 3.43 -12.30
C ALA A 315 31.53 2.10 -11.57
N SER A 316 30.63 1.26 -12.09
CA SER A 316 30.36 -0.11 -11.60
C SER A 316 30.16 -0.17 -10.08
N THR A 317 29.40 0.78 -9.54
CA THR A 317 29.22 0.95 -8.09
C THR A 317 27.74 1.09 -7.75
N ASN A 318 27.29 0.38 -6.71
CA ASN A 318 25.99 0.62 -6.08
C ASN A 318 26.12 1.75 -5.06
N TYR A 319 25.18 2.69 -5.11
CA TYR A 319 25.05 3.79 -4.16
C TYR A 319 23.80 3.56 -3.32
N SER A 320 23.97 3.62 -2.01
CA SER A 320 22.87 3.66 -1.04
C SER A 320 23.24 4.68 0.03
N ALA A 321 22.29 5.54 0.39
CA ALA A 321 22.47 6.51 1.46
C ALA A 321 21.13 6.86 2.11
N THR A 322 21.20 7.62 3.19
CA THR A 322 20.04 8.14 3.89
C THR A 322 20.03 9.66 3.80
N LEU A 323 18.88 10.23 3.43
CA LEU A 323 18.56 11.63 3.67
C LEU A 323 17.96 11.74 5.07
N THR A 324 18.61 12.50 5.95
CA THR A 324 18.11 12.77 7.31
C THR A 324 17.45 14.14 7.34
N LEU A 325 16.19 14.17 7.78
CA LEU A 325 15.40 15.38 7.96
C LEU A 325 15.25 15.65 9.45
N ALA A 326 15.50 16.89 9.87
CA ALA A 326 15.47 17.31 11.27
C ALA A 326 14.79 18.67 11.43
N THR A 327 14.00 18.83 12.49
CA THR A 327 13.46 20.13 12.94
C THR A 327 13.28 20.10 14.47
N ALA A 328 13.28 21.29 15.09
CA ALA A 328 13.21 21.41 16.54
C ALA A 328 11.90 20.82 17.10
N GLY A 329 11.99 20.14 18.25
CA GLY A 329 10.83 19.56 18.93
C GLY A 329 10.30 18.26 18.31
N THR A 330 11.03 17.65 17.38
CA THR A 330 10.63 16.41 16.69
C THR A 330 11.77 15.40 16.62
N THR A 331 11.46 14.13 16.41
CA THR A 331 12.44 13.10 16.05
C THR A 331 12.82 13.20 14.57
N ASN A 332 14.08 12.90 14.24
CA ASN A 332 14.52 12.86 12.86
C ASN A 332 13.73 11.85 12.03
N ARG A 333 13.52 12.17 10.75
CA ARG A 333 12.97 11.23 9.77
C ARG A 333 14.01 10.93 8.70
N THR A 334 13.89 9.78 8.08
CA THR A 334 14.87 9.28 7.12
C THR A 334 14.21 8.86 5.82
N VAL A 335 14.84 9.19 4.69
CA VAL A 335 14.46 8.72 3.35
C VAL A 335 15.65 8.00 2.75
N THR A 336 15.47 6.75 2.32
CA THR A 336 16.54 5.98 1.67
C THR A 336 16.68 6.42 0.21
N VAL A 337 17.90 6.67 -0.24
CA VAL A 337 18.20 6.98 -1.65
C VAL A 337 19.11 5.91 -2.23
N THR A 338 18.76 5.39 -3.41
CA THR A 338 19.54 4.35 -4.09
C THR A 338 19.77 4.68 -5.57
N GLY A 339 20.88 4.21 -6.12
CA GLY A 339 21.22 4.32 -7.53
C GLY A 339 22.46 3.48 -7.85
N ASN A 340 22.82 3.33 -9.12
CA ASN A 340 24.02 2.61 -9.51
C ASN A 340 24.64 3.16 -10.80
N THR A 341 25.87 2.74 -11.09
CA THR A 341 26.63 3.09 -12.30
C THR A 341 26.97 1.88 -13.16
N TYR A 342 26.18 0.80 -13.06
CA TYR A 342 26.31 -0.36 -13.93
C TYR A 342 25.63 -0.08 -15.26
N ASP A 343 26.44 0.16 -16.29
CA ASP A 343 25.94 0.39 -17.63
C ASP A 343 25.22 -0.85 -18.14
N VAL A 344 23.91 -0.71 -18.35
CA VAL A 344 23.04 -1.79 -18.86
C VAL A 344 23.45 -2.28 -20.25
N ALA A 345 24.24 -1.50 -21.01
CA ALA A 345 24.83 -1.97 -22.26
C ALA A 345 26.01 -2.96 -22.05
N LYS A 346 26.52 -3.05 -20.82
CA LYS A 346 27.70 -3.85 -20.43
C LYS A 346 27.39 -4.89 -19.35
N THR A 347 26.16 -4.93 -18.86
CA THR A 347 25.68 -5.95 -17.92
C THR A 347 24.70 -6.90 -18.61
N LEU A 348 24.48 -8.05 -17.98
CA LEU A 348 23.47 -9.01 -18.39
C LEU A 348 22.23 -8.79 -17.53
N GLU A 349 21.14 -8.32 -18.13
CA GLU A 349 19.88 -8.12 -17.43
C GLU A 349 19.02 -9.37 -17.56
N VAL A 350 18.75 -10.04 -16.43
CA VAL A 350 17.92 -11.26 -16.37
C VAL A 350 16.71 -11.02 -15.49
N VAL A 351 15.52 -11.28 -16.04
CA VAL A 351 14.25 -11.20 -15.32
C VAL A 351 13.71 -12.60 -15.12
N ASN A 352 13.28 -12.90 -13.89
CA ASN A 352 12.51 -14.09 -13.58
C ASN A 352 11.07 -13.71 -13.26
N TRP A 353 10.07 -14.39 -13.83
CA TRP A 353 8.69 -14.09 -13.53
C TRP A 353 7.73 -15.29 -13.71
N ASN A 354 7.20 -15.79 -12.59
CA ASN A 354 5.99 -16.61 -12.61
C ASN A 354 4.79 -15.77 -13.06
N MET A 355 4.26 -16.09 -14.24
CA MET A 355 3.25 -15.29 -14.91
C MET A 355 1.80 -15.62 -14.52
N GLU A 356 1.60 -16.48 -13.51
CA GLU A 356 0.29 -16.87 -12.95
C GLU A 356 -0.67 -17.41 -14.03
N TRP A 357 -0.46 -18.65 -14.46
CA TRP A 357 -1.25 -19.34 -15.48
C TRP A 357 -1.46 -18.51 -16.77
N PHE A 358 -0.38 -17.96 -17.34
CA PHE A 358 -0.45 -16.99 -18.42
C PHE A 358 -1.24 -17.48 -19.62
N GLY A 359 -2.36 -16.78 -19.88
CA GLY A 359 -3.25 -17.03 -21.00
C GLY A 359 -4.05 -18.34 -20.93
N THR A 360 -4.10 -19.02 -19.77
CA THR A 360 -4.86 -20.27 -19.63
C THR A 360 -6.31 -20.13 -20.11
N SER A 361 -6.83 -21.17 -20.74
CA SER A 361 -8.25 -21.29 -21.10
C SER A 361 -9.09 -21.95 -20.01
N ALA A 362 -8.45 -22.54 -18.98
CA ALA A 362 -9.14 -23.24 -17.91
C ALA A 362 -9.80 -22.26 -16.93
N ALA A 363 -11.07 -22.48 -16.63
CA ALA A 363 -11.83 -21.67 -15.69
C ALA A 363 -11.28 -21.84 -14.26
N GLY A 364 -11.21 -20.73 -13.51
CA GLY A 364 -10.75 -20.73 -12.12
C GLY A 364 -9.23 -20.71 -11.93
N PHE A 365 -8.43 -20.67 -13.00
CA PHE A 365 -6.97 -20.59 -12.94
C PHE A 365 -6.44 -19.24 -13.41
N GLY A 366 -5.53 -18.64 -12.64
CA GLY A 366 -4.94 -17.33 -12.88
C GLY A 366 -5.94 -16.16 -12.95
N PRO A 367 -5.50 -14.97 -13.41
CA PRO A 367 -6.34 -13.77 -13.47
C PRO A 367 -7.57 -13.95 -14.37
N ALA A 368 -8.75 -13.48 -13.97
CA ALA A 368 -9.98 -13.69 -14.72
C ALA A 368 -9.94 -13.11 -16.15
N ASP A 369 -9.39 -11.89 -16.30
CA ASP A 369 -9.24 -11.23 -17.61
C ASP A 369 -7.86 -11.51 -18.22
N LYS A 370 -7.83 -12.43 -19.19
CA LYS A 370 -6.59 -12.83 -19.89
C LYS A 370 -6.04 -11.75 -20.82
N ASN A 371 -6.88 -10.83 -21.29
CA ASN A 371 -6.44 -9.72 -22.13
C ASN A 371 -5.82 -8.60 -21.29
N LEU A 372 -6.38 -8.34 -20.11
CA LEU A 372 -5.73 -7.46 -19.14
C LEU A 372 -4.41 -8.06 -18.62
N GLN A 373 -4.39 -9.36 -18.30
CA GLN A 373 -3.15 -10.07 -17.93
C GLN A 373 -2.07 -9.88 -19.01
N TYR A 374 -2.43 -10.08 -20.29
CA TYR A 374 -1.54 -9.86 -21.42
C TYR A 374 -1.01 -8.42 -21.48
N THR A 375 -1.91 -7.44 -21.37
CA THR A 375 -1.58 -6.01 -21.50
C THR A 375 -0.63 -5.57 -20.38
N ASN A 376 -0.87 -6.04 -19.16
CA ASN A 376 -0.01 -5.77 -18.01
C ASN A 376 1.35 -6.47 -18.16
N ALA A 377 1.37 -7.74 -18.58
CA ALA A 377 2.61 -8.46 -18.86
C ALA A 377 3.46 -7.77 -19.92
N PHE A 378 2.85 -7.36 -21.04
CA PHE A 378 3.53 -6.60 -22.09
C PHE A 378 4.09 -5.27 -21.55
N THR A 379 3.31 -4.54 -20.75
CA THR A 379 3.74 -3.27 -20.16
C THR A 379 4.98 -3.45 -19.27
N VAL A 380 4.97 -4.46 -18.39
CA VAL A 380 6.09 -4.75 -17.48
C VAL A 380 7.33 -5.18 -18.26
N LEU A 381 7.20 -6.16 -19.15
CA LEU A 381 8.34 -6.67 -19.93
C LEU A 381 8.92 -5.56 -20.84
N SER A 382 8.08 -4.74 -21.46
CA SER A 382 8.51 -3.61 -22.29
C SER A 382 9.24 -2.52 -21.50
N ALA A 383 8.87 -2.31 -20.23
CA ALA A 383 9.55 -1.38 -19.35
C ALA A 383 10.91 -1.91 -18.85
N LEU A 384 11.00 -3.21 -18.58
CA LEU A 384 12.22 -3.85 -18.07
C LEU A 384 13.32 -3.97 -19.14
N LYS A 385 12.95 -4.30 -20.39
CA LYS A 385 13.90 -4.45 -21.51
C LYS A 385 15.09 -5.36 -21.20
N ALA A 386 14.87 -6.42 -20.42
CA ALA A 386 15.88 -7.39 -20.04
C ALA A 386 16.40 -8.17 -21.25
N ASP A 387 17.62 -8.68 -21.15
CA ASP A 387 18.25 -9.47 -22.21
C ASP A 387 17.75 -10.91 -22.23
N VAL A 388 17.40 -11.44 -21.05
CA VAL A 388 16.77 -12.74 -20.88
C VAL A 388 15.61 -12.63 -19.88
N TYR A 389 14.44 -13.11 -20.28
CA TYR A 389 13.32 -13.38 -19.39
C TYR A 389 13.18 -14.88 -19.22
N ALA A 390 13.31 -15.35 -17.98
CA ALA A 390 12.95 -16.69 -17.54
C ALA A 390 11.53 -16.64 -16.98
N LEU A 391 10.62 -17.45 -17.53
CA LEU A 391 9.20 -17.35 -17.26
C LEU A 391 8.65 -18.71 -16.84
N GLU A 392 7.76 -18.68 -15.85
CA GLU A 392 7.05 -19.82 -15.31
C GLU A 392 5.54 -19.66 -15.52
N GLU A 393 4.83 -20.78 -15.48
CA GLU A 393 3.37 -20.83 -15.68
C GLU A 393 2.87 -20.29 -17.02
N VAL A 394 3.67 -20.45 -18.08
CA VAL A 394 3.20 -20.17 -19.43
C VAL A 394 2.27 -21.29 -19.89
N VAL A 395 0.99 -20.99 -20.11
CA VAL A 395 0.01 -21.97 -20.60
C VAL A 395 -0.24 -21.76 -22.10
N ASP A 396 -0.61 -20.54 -22.50
CA ASP A 396 -0.89 -20.17 -23.89
C ASP A 396 0.39 -19.76 -24.64
N THR A 397 0.97 -20.71 -25.36
CA THR A 397 2.20 -20.50 -26.13
C THR A 397 2.03 -19.60 -27.35
N VAL A 398 0.82 -19.48 -27.89
CA VAL A 398 0.51 -18.58 -29.01
C VAL A 398 0.50 -17.14 -28.51
N ARG A 399 -0.09 -16.91 -27.33
CA ARG A 399 -0.08 -15.60 -26.68
C ARG A 399 1.32 -15.16 -26.30
N LEU A 400 2.17 -16.06 -25.79
CA LEU A 400 3.59 -15.74 -25.54
C LEU A 400 4.34 -15.35 -26.83
N ARG A 401 4.10 -16.06 -27.94
CA ARG A 401 4.68 -15.72 -29.24
C ARG A 401 4.29 -14.31 -29.68
N THR A 402 2.99 -13.98 -29.59
CA THR A 402 2.48 -12.65 -29.96
C THR A 402 3.09 -11.57 -29.07
N LEU A 403 3.16 -11.81 -27.76
CA LEU A 403 3.80 -10.89 -26.81
C LEU A 403 5.26 -10.64 -27.18
N THR A 404 6.02 -11.69 -27.48
CA THR A 404 7.43 -11.59 -27.85
C THR A 404 7.62 -10.77 -29.13
N ALA A 405 6.80 -11.01 -30.16
CA ALA A 405 6.85 -10.23 -31.40
C ALA A 405 6.50 -8.74 -31.19
N GLN A 406 5.55 -8.45 -30.29
CA GLN A 406 5.23 -7.08 -29.91
C GLN A 406 6.37 -6.43 -29.12
N LEU A 407 7.04 -7.15 -28.22
CA LEU A 407 8.22 -6.64 -27.51
C LEU A 407 9.31 -6.24 -28.49
N SER A 408 9.59 -7.07 -29.49
CA SER A 408 10.58 -6.75 -30.53
C SER A 408 10.21 -5.49 -31.30
N THR A 409 8.96 -5.40 -31.75
CA THR A 409 8.45 -4.24 -32.50
C THR A 409 8.52 -2.96 -31.66
N ALA A 410 8.08 -3.00 -30.40
CA ALA A 410 7.99 -1.82 -29.54
C ALA A 410 9.35 -1.32 -29.03
N SER A 411 10.30 -2.23 -28.81
CA SER A 411 11.63 -1.88 -28.30
C SER A 411 12.67 -1.65 -29.40
N GLY A 412 12.45 -2.17 -30.61
CA GLY A 412 13.45 -2.24 -31.66
C GLY A 412 14.54 -3.28 -31.42
N LEU A 413 14.43 -4.09 -30.35
CA LEU A 413 15.38 -5.15 -30.01
C LEU A 413 14.93 -6.49 -30.58
N PRO A 414 15.84 -7.36 -31.05
CA PRO A 414 15.46 -8.62 -31.67
C PRO A 414 15.22 -9.70 -30.59
N TYR A 415 13.99 -9.84 -30.11
CA TYR A 415 13.64 -10.94 -29.21
C TYR A 415 13.22 -12.21 -29.96
N ALA A 416 13.68 -13.35 -29.44
CA ALA A 416 13.18 -14.69 -29.72
C ALA A 416 12.63 -15.33 -28.44
N TYR A 417 11.93 -16.45 -28.56
CA TYR A 417 11.42 -17.20 -27.41
C TYR A 417 11.55 -18.72 -27.60
N LYS A 418 11.53 -19.45 -26.50
CA LYS A 418 11.43 -20.91 -26.48
C LYS A 418 10.65 -21.37 -25.25
N VAL A 419 9.76 -22.33 -25.45
CA VAL A 419 8.94 -22.93 -24.38
C VAL A 419 9.37 -24.39 -24.18
N SER A 420 9.40 -24.83 -22.93
CA SER A 420 9.63 -26.24 -22.56
C SER A 420 8.58 -27.12 -23.23
N GLU A 421 9.02 -28.23 -23.80
CA GLU A 421 8.13 -29.15 -24.51
C GLU A 421 7.47 -30.16 -23.58
N PHE A 422 7.58 -29.96 -22.27
CA PHE A 422 7.11 -30.84 -21.20
C PHE A 422 6.58 -30.00 -20.03
N GLY A 423 5.87 -30.63 -19.11
CA GLY A 423 5.36 -30.04 -17.88
C GLY A 423 4.85 -31.11 -16.91
N SER A 424 4.11 -30.70 -15.87
CA SER A 424 3.48 -31.66 -14.96
C SER A 424 2.54 -32.60 -15.72
N TYR A 425 2.83 -33.90 -15.64
CA TYR A 425 2.16 -35.01 -16.34
C TYR A 425 2.15 -34.90 -17.87
N ALA A 426 2.94 -33.99 -18.45
CA ALA A 426 3.02 -33.79 -19.88
C ALA A 426 4.41 -34.17 -20.37
N ASP A 427 4.55 -35.37 -20.93
CA ASP A 427 5.85 -35.91 -21.35
C ASP A 427 6.44 -35.14 -22.52
N ASP A 428 5.60 -34.76 -23.48
CA ASP A 428 5.97 -33.96 -24.64
C ASP A 428 4.80 -33.09 -25.16
N LYS A 429 4.97 -32.45 -26.33
CA LYS A 429 3.95 -31.60 -26.97
C LYS A 429 2.71 -32.36 -27.47
N ALA A 430 2.84 -33.65 -27.75
CA ALA A 430 1.75 -34.49 -28.23
C ALA A 430 0.91 -35.05 -27.07
N ASP A 431 1.40 -34.93 -25.83
CA ASP A 431 0.69 -35.30 -24.62
C ASP A 431 -0.60 -34.47 -24.44
N PRO A 432 -1.76 -35.10 -24.16
CA PRO A 432 -3.01 -34.38 -23.90
C PRO A 432 -2.91 -33.34 -22.77
N ASP A 433 -2.12 -33.60 -21.73
CA ASP A 433 -1.99 -32.71 -20.57
C ASP A 433 -1.15 -31.47 -20.89
N TYR A 434 -0.37 -31.50 -21.98
CA TYR A 434 0.49 -30.40 -22.38
C TYR A 434 -0.28 -29.10 -22.64
N VAL A 435 -1.54 -29.17 -23.13
CA VAL A 435 -2.35 -27.96 -23.39
C VAL A 435 -2.51 -27.10 -22.14
N LEU A 436 -2.76 -27.71 -20.98
CA LEU A 436 -2.99 -27.00 -19.71
C LEU A 436 -1.76 -26.97 -18.80
N ALA A 437 -0.69 -27.68 -19.14
CA ALA A 437 0.53 -27.69 -18.36
C ALA A 437 1.11 -26.27 -18.18
N GLN A 438 1.59 -25.98 -16.98
CA GLN A 438 2.36 -24.78 -16.64
C GLN A 438 3.79 -24.94 -17.16
N LYS A 439 4.06 -24.40 -18.36
CA LYS A 439 5.34 -24.56 -19.03
C LYS A 439 6.35 -23.53 -18.54
N LEU A 440 7.62 -23.87 -18.67
CA LEU A 440 8.74 -22.97 -18.48
C LEU A 440 9.13 -22.37 -19.81
N ALA A 441 9.53 -21.10 -19.85
CA ALA A 441 9.88 -20.44 -21.10
C ALA A 441 11.03 -19.46 -20.93
N PHE A 442 11.71 -19.20 -22.04
CA PHE A 442 12.64 -18.09 -22.19
C PHE A 442 12.14 -17.13 -23.27
N ILE A 443 12.26 -15.83 -23.02
CA ILE A 443 12.34 -14.79 -24.06
C ILE A 443 13.76 -14.23 -23.98
N TYR A 444 14.45 -14.05 -25.10
CA TYR A 444 15.84 -13.60 -25.09
C TYR A 444 16.19 -12.76 -26.31
N ARG A 445 17.14 -11.83 -26.13
CA ARG A 445 17.68 -10.98 -27.19
C ARG A 445 18.68 -11.73 -28.06
N THR A 446 18.40 -11.90 -29.35
CA THR A 446 19.26 -12.68 -30.26
C THR A 446 20.53 -11.95 -30.68
N ASP A 447 20.60 -10.62 -30.49
CA ASP A 447 21.81 -9.82 -30.74
C ASP A 447 22.84 -9.93 -29.61
N MET A 448 22.41 -10.31 -28.40
CA MET A 448 23.29 -10.52 -27.24
C MET A 448 23.49 -12.00 -26.90
N VAL A 449 22.43 -12.80 -27.02
CA VAL A 449 22.38 -14.22 -26.68
C VAL A 449 22.33 -15.03 -27.96
N ALA A 450 23.49 -15.57 -28.35
CA ALA A 450 23.69 -16.31 -29.59
C ALA A 450 23.82 -17.83 -29.33
N ASN A 451 23.55 -18.61 -30.39
CA ASN A 451 23.69 -20.07 -30.39
C ASN A 451 22.99 -20.81 -29.22
N PRO A 452 21.73 -20.47 -28.87
CA PRO A 452 21.08 -21.08 -27.73
C PRO A 452 20.77 -22.56 -27.99
N SER A 453 21.08 -23.39 -26.99
CA SER A 453 20.70 -24.79 -26.92
C SER A 453 19.79 -25.00 -25.71
N PHE A 454 18.72 -25.77 -25.89
CA PHE A 454 17.68 -25.92 -24.88
C PHE A 454 17.55 -27.38 -24.42
N ARG A 455 17.45 -27.60 -23.10
CA ARG A 455 17.37 -28.95 -22.51
C ARG A 455 16.51 -28.95 -21.25
N GLY A 456 15.70 -29.99 -21.06
CA GLY A 456 15.16 -30.33 -19.74
C GLY A 456 16.21 -31.12 -18.95
N LEU A 457 16.70 -30.56 -17.85
CA LEU A 457 17.67 -31.25 -16.99
C LEU A 457 16.95 -32.29 -16.14
N LEU A 458 17.58 -33.43 -15.87
CA LEU A 458 17.00 -34.56 -15.11
C LEU A 458 15.74 -35.19 -15.74
N ARG A 459 15.35 -34.76 -16.95
CA ARG A 459 14.09 -35.13 -17.60
C ARG A 459 14.02 -36.62 -17.89
N CYS A 460 12.87 -37.19 -17.58
CA CYS A 460 12.42 -38.53 -17.96
C CYS A 460 10.93 -38.48 -18.31
N THR A 461 10.39 -39.56 -18.85
CA THR A 461 8.95 -39.70 -19.08
C THR A 461 8.21 -40.13 -17.80
N GLU A 462 6.90 -39.92 -17.75
CA GLU A 462 6.02 -40.39 -16.67
C GLU A 462 6.16 -41.90 -16.49
N ALA A 463 6.17 -42.64 -17.60
CA ALA A 463 6.35 -44.10 -17.59
C ALA A 463 7.73 -44.52 -17.03
N GLN A 464 8.78 -43.73 -17.26
CA GLN A 464 10.11 -43.99 -16.70
C GLN A 464 10.18 -43.70 -15.20
N SER A 465 9.39 -42.75 -14.71
CA SER A 465 9.27 -42.41 -13.29
C SER A 465 10.62 -42.28 -12.57
N CYS A 466 11.56 -41.56 -13.18
CA CYS A 466 12.88 -41.35 -12.61
C CYS A 466 12.81 -40.64 -11.25
N THR A 467 13.88 -40.71 -10.48
CA THR A 467 13.98 -40.10 -9.15
C THR A 467 13.63 -38.61 -9.14
N ALA A 468 13.86 -37.90 -10.24
CA ALA A 468 13.57 -36.48 -10.40
C ALA A 468 12.10 -36.16 -10.74
N PHE A 469 11.32 -37.14 -11.24
CA PHE A 469 9.95 -36.91 -11.75
C PHE A 469 9.03 -36.31 -10.67
N ARG A 470 8.84 -37.04 -9.56
CA ARG A 470 7.98 -36.59 -8.45
C ARG A 470 8.51 -35.32 -7.76
N PRO A 471 9.81 -35.20 -7.43
CA PRO A 471 10.38 -33.96 -6.89
C PRO A 471 10.09 -32.71 -7.72
N TRP A 472 10.23 -32.81 -9.04
CA TRP A 472 9.95 -31.72 -9.97
C TRP A 472 8.48 -31.72 -10.41
N ALA A 473 7.58 -31.69 -9.43
CA ALA A 473 6.13 -31.55 -9.60
C ALA A 473 5.52 -32.49 -10.67
N SER A 474 6.00 -33.74 -10.69
CA SER A 474 5.54 -34.78 -11.62
C SER A 474 5.82 -34.44 -13.09
N GLY A 475 7.03 -33.97 -13.41
CA GLY A 475 7.46 -33.74 -14.80
C GLY A 475 7.80 -32.31 -15.18
N ARG A 476 7.63 -31.33 -14.28
CA ARG A 476 8.05 -29.92 -14.48
C ARG A 476 9.53 -29.74 -14.16
N PHE A 477 10.37 -30.46 -14.91
CA PHE A 477 11.82 -30.48 -14.74
C PHE A 477 12.47 -29.10 -14.96
N PRO A 478 13.65 -28.82 -14.38
CA PRO A 478 14.42 -27.61 -14.66
C PRO A 478 14.68 -27.44 -16.15
N TYR A 479 14.43 -26.25 -16.69
CA TYR A 479 14.58 -25.97 -18.11
C TYR A 479 15.78 -25.07 -18.37
N SER A 480 16.76 -25.58 -19.12
CA SER A 480 18.02 -24.90 -19.39
C SER A 480 18.05 -24.31 -20.80
N MET A 481 18.54 -23.08 -20.90
CA MET A 481 19.10 -22.47 -22.10
C MET A 481 20.61 -22.25 -21.90
N ARG A 482 21.43 -22.94 -22.68
CA ARG A 482 22.89 -22.72 -22.75
C ARG A 482 23.22 -21.95 -24.01
N ALA A 483 23.83 -20.77 -23.87
CA ALA A 483 24.06 -19.84 -24.97
C ALA A 483 25.39 -19.07 -24.80
N ASP A 484 25.86 -18.48 -25.91
CA ASP A 484 26.97 -17.54 -25.90
C ASP A 484 26.42 -16.12 -25.65
N VAL A 485 26.86 -15.49 -24.57
CA VAL A 485 26.47 -14.13 -24.17
C VAL A 485 27.64 -13.19 -24.45
N THR A 486 27.41 -12.16 -25.26
CA THR A 486 28.44 -11.16 -25.58
C THR A 486 28.13 -9.82 -24.93
N LEU A 487 29.01 -9.38 -24.03
CA LEU A 487 28.94 -8.09 -23.34
C LEU A 487 30.26 -7.35 -23.50
N ASP A 488 30.21 -6.07 -23.90
CA ASP A 488 31.40 -5.23 -24.09
C ASP A 488 32.51 -5.90 -24.93
N GLY A 489 32.11 -6.65 -25.96
CA GLY A 489 33.03 -7.40 -26.85
C GLY A 489 33.58 -8.71 -26.26
N VAL A 490 33.21 -9.08 -25.03
CA VAL A 490 33.61 -10.32 -24.38
C VAL A 490 32.48 -11.34 -24.47
N THR A 491 32.75 -12.49 -25.11
CA THR A 491 31.80 -13.60 -25.19
C THR A 491 32.09 -14.63 -24.10
N LYS A 492 31.07 -14.99 -23.32
CA LYS A 492 31.12 -16.11 -22.37
C LYS A 492 29.96 -17.05 -22.61
N LYS A 493 30.20 -18.35 -22.39
CA LYS A 493 29.13 -19.35 -22.34
C LYS A 493 28.41 -19.26 -20.99
N VAL A 494 27.09 -19.19 -21.03
CA VAL A 494 26.23 -19.07 -19.84
C VAL A 494 25.10 -20.11 -19.92
N ASN A 495 24.86 -20.79 -18.80
CA ASN A 495 23.71 -21.68 -18.60
C ASN A 495 22.64 -20.92 -17.81
N PHE A 496 21.54 -20.57 -18.45
CA PHE A 496 20.34 -20.07 -17.78
C PHE A 496 19.45 -21.27 -17.46
N ILE A 497 19.05 -21.44 -16.21
CA ILE A 497 18.17 -22.53 -15.78
C ILE A 497 16.98 -21.87 -15.10
N VAL A 498 15.79 -22.08 -15.67
CA VAL A 498 14.53 -21.71 -15.03
C VAL A 498 13.94 -22.91 -14.31
N ILE A 499 13.49 -22.71 -13.07
CA ILE A 499 12.80 -23.72 -12.28
C ILE A 499 11.40 -23.23 -11.89
N HIS A 500 10.49 -24.18 -11.73
CA HIS A 500 9.24 -23.94 -11.00
C HIS A 500 9.02 -25.15 -10.10
N ALA A 501 9.49 -25.03 -8.87
CA ALA A 501 9.56 -26.13 -7.93
C ALA A 501 8.18 -26.54 -7.41
N LYS A 502 8.14 -27.61 -6.62
CA LYS A 502 6.90 -28.13 -6.04
C LYS A 502 6.32 -27.15 -5.03
N ALA A 503 5.13 -26.61 -5.29
CA ALA A 503 4.35 -25.81 -4.35
C ALA A 503 3.75 -26.64 -3.19
N ASN A 504 3.45 -26.00 -2.05
CA ASN A 504 2.72 -26.63 -0.94
C ASN A 504 1.28 -26.96 -1.37
N ALA A 505 0.86 -28.21 -1.17
CA ALA A 505 -0.49 -28.67 -1.51
C ALA A 505 -1.49 -28.55 -0.34
N THR A 506 -1.00 -28.54 0.91
CA THR A 506 -1.84 -28.54 2.11
C THR A 506 -1.24 -27.65 3.21
N SER A 507 -2.00 -27.45 4.28
CA SER A 507 -1.60 -26.68 5.48
C SER A 507 -0.51 -27.36 6.33
N SER A 508 -0.18 -28.63 6.08
CA SER A 508 0.95 -29.37 6.66
C SER A 508 1.71 -30.07 5.53
N SER A 509 2.87 -29.54 5.16
CA SER A 509 3.48 -29.76 3.83
C SER A 509 4.91 -30.34 3.88
N ALA A 510 5.18 -31.19 4.88
CA ALA A 510 6.49 -31.85 5.02
C ALA A 510 6.89 -32.71 3.81
N ASP A 511 5.94 -33.35 3.11
CA ASP A 511 6.23 -34.08 1.87
C ASP A 511 6.58 -33.13 0.71
N ASP A 512 5.89 -32.00 0.57
CA ASP A 512 6.19 -31.01 -0.47
C ASP A 512 7.58 -30.41 -0.25
N TYR A 513 7.94 -30.14 1.01
CA TYR A 513 9.30 -29.79 1.41
C TYR A 513 10.31 -30.87 1.01
N ALA A 514 10.06 -32.13 1.37
CA ALA A 514 10.96 -33.24 1.04
C ALA A 514 11.14 -33.38 -0.48
N ARG A 515 10.08 -33.18 -1.27
CA ARG A 515 10.13 -33.16 -2.73
C ARG A 515 11.01 -32.02 -3.26
N ARG A 516 10.82 -30.79 -2.77
CA ARG A 516 11.69 -29.67 -3.15
C ARG A 516 13.15 -29.95 -2.81
N LYS A 517 13.40 -30.49 -1.61
CA LYS A 517 14.76 -30.81 -1.16
C LYS A 517 15.42 -31.84 -2.06
N VAL A 518 14.75 -32.96 -2.34
CA VAL A 518 15.28 -33.99 -3.24
C VAL A 518 15.51 -33.42 -4.65
N GLY A 519 14.59 -32.59 -5.15
CA GLY A 519 14.73 -31.93 -6.44
C GLY A 519 15.98 -31.03 -6.50
N ALA A 520 16.18 -30.22 -5.46
CA ALA A 520 17.33 -29.36 -5.30
C ALA A 520 18.64 -30.16 -5.21
N ASP A 521 18.69 -31.21 -4.38
CA ASP A 521 19.87 -32.08 -4.23
C ASP A 521 20.25 -32.74 -5.58
N LEU A 522 19.26 -33.24 -6.34
CA LEU A 522 19.48 -33.84 -7.66
C LEU A 522 19.98 -32.80 -8.68
N LEU A 523 19.41 -31.59 -8.69
CA LEU A 523 19.87 -30.52 -9.57
C LEU A 523 21.29 -30.11 -9.22
N LYS A 524 21.62 -29.98 -7.93
CA LYS A 524 22.99 -29.68 -7.48
C LYS A 524 23.97 -30.74 -7.98
N ALA A 525 23.65 -32.02 -7.79
CA ALA A 525 24.50 -33.11 -8.23
C ALA A 525 24.71 -33.10 -9.76
N GLU A 526 23.65 -32.84 -10.55
CA GLU A 526 23.76 -32.70 -12.01
C GLU A 526 24.68 -31.53 -12.41
N LEU A 527 24.59 -30.40 -11.70
CA LEU A 527 25.42 -29.21 -11.93
C LEU A 527 26.88 -29.44 -11.56
N GLU A 528 27.15 -30.07 -10.43
CA GLU A 528 28.52 -30.39 -10.01
C GLU A 528 29.17 -31.44 -10.92
N ALA A 529 28.40 -32.41 -11.42
CA ALA A 529 28.93 -33.44 -12.30
C ALA A 529 29.23 -32.94 -13.71
N ASN A 530 28.39 -32.06 -14.26
CA ASN A 530 28.42 -31.73 -15.69
C ASN A 530 28.70 -30.26 -16.02
N TYR A 531 28.60 -29.36 -15.03
CA TYR A 531 28.64 -27.90 -15.25
C TYR A 531 29.43 -27.15 -14.15
N ALA A 532 30.28 -27.83 -13.37
CA ALA A 532 30.96 -27.24 -12.21
C ALA A 532 31.79 -25.98 -12.50
N SER A 533 32.35 -25.87 -13.71
CA SER A 533 33.14 -24.72 -14.15
C SER A 533 32.38 -23.74 -15.04
N ASP A 534 31.12 -24.03 -15.37
CA ASP A 534 30.32 -23.18 -16.26
C ASP A 534 29.71 -22.00 -15.50
N ASN A 535 29.56 -20.85 -16.17
CA ASN A 535 28.74 -19.77 -15.63
C ASN A 535 27.28 -20.20 -15.64
N THR A 536 26.72 -20.52 -14.48
CA THR A 536 25.35 -21.02 -14.36
C THR A 536 24.53 -20.09 -13.49
N LEU A 537 23.39 -19.65 -14.02
CA LEU A 537 22.39 -18.87 -13.31
C LEU A 537 21.12 -19.71 -13.18
N ILE A 538 20.72 -20.00 -11.93
CA ILE A 538 19.46 -20.65 -11.62
C ILE A 538 18.47 -19.58 -11.14
N VAL A 539 17.43 -19.39 -11.92
CA VAL A 539 16.32 -18.48 -11.62
C VAL A 539 15.04 -19.28 -11.58
N GLY A 540 14.02 -18.77 -10.91
CA GLY A 540 12.73 -19.45 -10.92
C GLY A 540 11.88 -19.17 -9.70
N ASP A 541 10.74 -19.85 -9.68
CA ASP A 541 9.90 -20.00 -8.51
C ASP A 541 10.39 -21.21 -7.72
N TYR A 542 11.20 -20.91 -6.69
CA TYR A 542 11.76 -21.89 -5.78
C TYR A 542 10.69 -22.55 -4.89
N ASN A 543 9.51 -21.95 -4.75
CA ASN A 543 8.46 -22.32 -3.80
C ASN A 543 9.00 -22.56 -2.37
N ASP A 544 10.01 -21.78 -1.99
CA ASP A 544 10.55 -21.74 -0.63
C ASP A 544 11.26 -20.41 -0.36
N VAL A 545 11.71 -20.20 0.88
CA VAL A 545 12.48 -19.00 1.28
C VAL A 545 13.97 -19.29 1.39
N LEU A 546 14.79 -18.24 1.31
CA LEU A 546 16.25 -18.31 1.49
C LEU A 546 16.61 -18.74 2.91
N GLU A 547 15.99 -18.12 3.91
CA GLU A 547 16.16 -18.44 5.33
C GLU A 547 14.84 -19.00 5.89
N GLY A 548 14.86 -20.24 6.36
CA GLY A 548 13.65 -20.93 6.85
C GLY A 548 12.99 -21.82 5.78
N THR A 549 11.71 -22.13 5.96
CA THR A 549 10.90 -22.72 4.89
C THR A 549 9.45 -22.25 4.97
N ILE A 550 8.78 -22.15 3.83
CA ILE A 550 7.32 -21.91 3.77
C ILE A 550 6.52 -23.16 4.15
N ALA A 551 7.17 -24.32 4.23
CA ALA A 551 6.51 -25.56 4.66
C ALA A 551 6.29 -25.58 6.17
N THR A 552 5.09 -26.01 6.54
CA THR A 552 4.72 -26.27 7.93
C THR A 552 5.00 -27.73 8.29
N GLY A 553 5.33 -28.00 9.55
CA GLY A 553 5.64 -29.35 10.02
C GLY A 553 7.08 -29.82 9.74
N VAL A 554 8.00 -28.90 9.42
CA VAL A 554 9.44 -29.16 9.23
C VAL A 554 10.21 -28.60 10.43
N THR A 555 11.11 -29.38 11.04
CA THR A 555 11.92 -28.96 12.19
C THR A 555 13.33 -29.57 12.12
N PRO A 556 14.41 -28.76 12.13
CA PRO A 556 14.41 -27.30 12.10
C PRO A 556 13.85 -26.78 10.76
N ALA A 557 13.23 -25.59 10.79
CA ALA A 557 12.74 -24.94 9.59
C ALA A 557 13.94 -24.37 8.81
N ILE A 558 14.49 -25.17 7.90
CA ILE A 558 15.64 -24.82 7.04
C ILE A 558 15.22 -24.91 5.57
N SER A 559 15.84 -24.11 4.72
CA SER A 559 15.46 -24.06 3.29
C SER A 559 15.64 -25.41 2.62
N SER A 560 14.70 -25.80 1.75
CA SER A 560 14.86 -26.99 0.92
C SER A 560 16.03 -26.88 -0.06
N TYR A 561 16.58 -25.67 -0.23
CA TYR A 561 17.74 -25.38 -1.09
C TYR A 561 19.04 -25.18 -0.31
N SER A 562 19.07 -25.51 0.99
CA SER A 562 20.25 -25.39 1.86
C SER A 562 21.50 -26.11 1.34
N ALA A 563 21.39 -27.00 0.35
CA ALA A 563 22.55 -27.60 -0.31
C ALA A 563 23.31 -26.61 -1.23
N PHE A 564 22.68 -25.52 -1.69
CA PHE A 564 23.25 -24.50 -2.58
C PHE A 564 23.82 -23.28 -1.85
N THR A 565 23.57 -23.16 -0.54
CA THR A 565 23.94 -22.01 0.31
C THR A 565 24.88 -22.48 1.40
#